data_AF-A0A945CMY8-F1
#
_entry.id   AF-A0A945CMY8-F1
#
_cell.length_a   1.000
_cell.length_b   1.000
_cell.length_c   1.000
_cell.angle_alpha   90.00
_cell.angle_beta   90.00
_cell.angle_gamma   90.00
#
_symmetry.space_group_name_H-M   'P 1'
#
loop_
_entity.id
_entity.type
_entity.pdbx_description
1 polymer ?
#
loop_
_entity_poly.entity_id
_entity_poly.type
_entity_poly.pdbx_seq_one_letter_code
_entity_poly.pdbx_strand_id
1 'polypeptide(L)'
;MSKMVSDGLARLQNQSRIPASTWRQWCNLLKLDPIDAVDVWEEICYPITVATRKTPEIPFLLQMRAARLDLDIFDFKEEAPKLLHVITFLYALRDPRLTGGKIKSALFKLYKKKAAESPPGQHQMLFIQQFVRDICSAILVAKVLPAANITLSGVLKPVIEGRGSAEQVIQLALKALKDEKYADVVRECLESPEITSAASQVTGQGAVGTADDEEDGDDDDYDGDDYDEAADDDDDDDDDYDDDDDDDDDDDDDDLEEEDEEEE
;
A
#
# COMPACT_ATOMS: atom_id res chain seq x y z
N MET A 1 -19.90 -26.55 14.96
CA MET A 1 -19.23 -25.26 14.74
C MET A 1 -17.74 -25.41 14.46
N SER A 2 -16.94 -26.10 15.27
CA SER A 2 -15.48 -26.31 15.05
C SER A 2 -15.05 -26.77 13.63
N LYS A 3 -15.86 -27.55 12.91
CA LYS A 3 -15.53 -28.04 11.56
C LYS A 3 -15.58 -26.94 10.48
N MET A 4 -16.54 -26.01 10.53
CA MET A 4 -16.62 -24.87 9.60
C MET A 4 -15.51 -23.85 9.84
N VAL A 5 -15.10 -23.68 11.10
CA VAL A 5 -13.95 -22.83 11.49
C VAL A 5 -12.64 -23.39 10.94
N SER A 6 -12.47 -24.71 11.05
CA SER A 6 -11.35 -25.43 10.44
C SER A 6 -11.31 -25.28 8.92
N ASP A 7 -12.47 -25.32 8.26
CA ASP A 7 -12.57 -25.23 6.79
C ASP A 7 -12.29 -23.80 6.27
N GLY A 8 -12.74 -22.76 6.99
CA GLY A 8 -12.51 -21.35 6.61
C GLY A 8 -11.04 -20.93 6.74
N LEU A 9 -10.40 -21.25 7.86
CA LEU A 9 -8.98 -20.95 8.05
C LEU A 9 -8.09 -21.75 7.11
N ALA A 10 -8.42 -23.03 6.85
CA ALA A 10 -7.71 -23.85 5.86
C ALA A 10 -7.87 -23.31 4.43
N ARG A 11 -9.04 -22.75 4.08
CA ARG A 11 -9.24 -22.05 2.80
C ARG A 11 -8.31 -20.84 2.68
N LEU A 12 -8.27 -19.98 3.70
CA LEU A 12 -7.36 -18.82 3.70
C LEU A 12 -5.90 -19.23 3.63
N GLN A 13 -5.49 -20.26 4.37
CA GLN A 13 -4.13 -20.83 4.30
C GLN A 13 -3.76 -21.26 2.88
N ASN A 14 -4.67 -21.98 2.21
CA ASN A 14 -4.44 -22.44 0.83
C ASN A 14 -4.39 -21.29 -0.17
N GLN A 15 -5.26 -20.28 -0.01
CA GLN A 15 -5.30 -19.11 -0.89
C GLN A 15 -4.11 -18.17 -0.69
N SER A 16 -3.65 -18.05 0.55
CA SER A 16 -2.57 -17.16 0.93
C SER A 16 -1.18 -17.78 0.77
N ARG A 17 -1.10 -19.10 0.61
CA ARG A 17 0.15 -19.89 0.65
C ARG A 17 0.97 -19.64 1.92
N ILE A 18 0.32 -19.26 3.02
CA ILE A 18 0.98 -18.97 4.30
C ILE A 18 0.74 -20.15 5.24
N PRO A 19 1.78 -20.64 5.94
CA PRO A 19 1.64 -21.76 6.88
C PRO A 19 0.61 -21.51 7.98
N ALA A 20 -0.04 -22.59 8.42
CA ALA A 20 -1.04 -22.55 9.49
C ALA A 20 -0.47 -22.01 10.83
N SER A 21 0.81 -22.24 11.10
CA SER A 21 1.52 -21.71 12.27
C SER A 21 1.59 -20.18 12.23
N THR A 22 1.93 -19.60 11.08
CA THR A 22 2.02 -18.16 10.86
C THR A 22 0.65 -17.50 10.97
N TRP A 23 -0.39 -18.10 10.40
CA TRP A 23 -1.77 -17.61 10.55
C TRP A 23 -2.24 -17.59 12.01
N ARG A 24 -1.94 -18.64 12.78
CA ARG A 24 -2.26 -18.68 14.22
C ARG A 24 -1.47 -17.67 15.02
N GLN A 25 -0.18 -17.50 14.70
CA GLN A 25 0.65 -16.48 15.30
C GLN A 25 0.07 -15.08 15.06
N TRP A 26 -0.41 -14.79 13.86
CA TRP A 26 -1.06 -13.51 13.56
C TRP A 26 -2.39 -13.33 14.26
N CYS A 27 -3.26 -14.35 14.31
CA CYS A 27 -4.50 -14.28 15.08
C CYS A 27 -4.21 -13.96 16.55
N ASN A 28 -3.16 -14.56 17.13
CA ASN A 28 -2.72 -14.28 18.49
C ASN A 28 -2.19 -12.85 18.66
N LEU A 29 -1.33 -12.38 17.74
CA LEU A 29 -0.76 -11.02 17.76
C LEU A 29 -1.84 -9.95 17.60
N LEU A 30 -2.82 -10.20 16.74
CA LEU A 30 -3.94 -9.30 16.46
C LEU A 30 -5.09 -9.45 17.47
N LYS A 31 -4.97 -10.37 18.45
CA LYS A 31 -6.03 -10.74 19.41
C LYS A 31 -7.38 -11.01 18.73
N LEU A 32 -7.33 -11.67 17.57
CA LEU A 32 -8.48 -11.93 16.71
C LEU A 32 -8.86 -13.41 16.79
N ASP A 33 -10.15 -13.71 16.99
CA ASP A 33 -10.62 -15.10 16.89
C ASP A 33 -10.38 -15.61 15.46
N PRO A 34 -9.94 -16.86 15.26
CA PRO A 34 -9.74 -17.41 13.92
C PRO A 34 -10.95 -17.31 12.99
N ILE A 35 -12.19 -17.27 13.51
CA ILE A 35 -13.41 -17.06 12.72
C ILE A 35 -13.47 -15.63 12.21
N ASP A 36 -13.27 -14.66 13.11
CA ASP A 36 -13.28 -13.23 12.77
C ASP A 36 -12.14 -12.90 11.80
N ALA A 37 -11.00 -13.58 11.92
CA ALA A 37 -9.91 -13.49 10.95
C ALA A 37 -10.36 -13.91 9.55
N VAL A 38 -11.12 -14.99 9.43
CA VAL A 38 -11.63 -15.44 8.12
C VAL A 38 -12.51 -14.37 7.50
N ASP A 39 -13.50 -13.91 8.24
CA ASP A 39 -14.47 -12.94 7.74
C ASP A 39 -13.80 -11.61 7.37
N VAL A 40 -12.89 -11.10 8.21
CA VAL A 40 -12.17 -9.85 7.93
C VAL A 40 -11.30 -9.98 6.67
N TRP A 41 -10.53 -11.06 6.53
CA TRP A 41 -9.66 -11.21 5.37
C TRP A 41 -10.45 -11.46 4.08
N GLU A 42 -11.61 -12.10 4.16
CA GLU A 42 -12.53 -12.22 3.03
C GLU A 42 -13.16 -10.88 2.66
N GLU A 43 -13.60 -10.09 3.63
CA GLU A 43 -14.09 -8.72 3.38
C GLU A 43 -13.02 -7.84 2.74
N ILE A 44 -11.75 -8.00 3.14
CA ILE A 44 -10.64 -7.28 2.53
C ILE A 44 -10.39 -7.75 1.08
N CYS A 45 -10.36 -9.06 0.86
CA CYS A 45 -9.95 -9.64 -0.42
C CYS A 45 -11.07 -9.67 -1.47
N TYR A 46 -12.33 -9.77 -1.05
CA TYR A 46 -13.47 -10.01 -1.92
C TYR A 46 -13.71 -8.90 -2.95
N PRO A 47 -13.71 -7.60 -2.58
CA PRO A 47 -13.94 -6.51 -3.54
C PRO A 47 -12.91 -6.52 -4.70
N ILE A 48 -11.66 -6.83 -4.38
CA ILE A 48 -10.58 -6.91 -5.37
C ILE A 48 -10.66 -8.18 -6.18
N THR A 49 -11.05 -9.30 -5.57
CA THR A 49 -11.30 -10.57 -6.29
C THR A 49 -12.41 -10.41 -7.31
N VAL A 50 -13.49 -9.70 -6.98
CA VAL A 50 -14.58 -9.39 -7.91
C VAL A 50 -14.08 -8.51 -9.06
N ALA A 51 -13.29 -7.48 -8.76
CA ALA A 51 -12.77 -6.55 -9.77
C ALA A 51 -11.73 -7.18 -10.71
N THR A 52 -10.83 -8.01 -10.18
CA THR A 52 -9.66 -8.53 -10.90
C THR A 52 -9.78 -9.97 -11.35
N ARG A 53 -10.77 -10.72 -10.82
CA ARG A 53 -10.88 -12.18 -10.92
C ARG A 53 -9.66 -12.93 -10.35
N LYS A 54 -8.86 -12.27 -9.51
CA LYS A 54 -7.65 -12.82 -8.89
C LYS A 54 -7.67 -12.56 -7.39
N THR A 55 -7.13 -13.49 -6.61
CA THR A 55 -6.90 -13.28 -5.18
C THR A 55 -5.84 -12.19 -5.00
N PRO A 56 -6.05 -11.19 -4.13
CA PRO A 56 -5.03 -10.21 -3.80
C PRO A 56 -3.80 -10.85 -3.19
N GLU A 57 -2.64 -10.22 -3.37
CA GLU A 57 -1.41 -10.65 -2.73
C GLU A 57 -1.49 -10.40 -1.23
N ILE A 58 -1.79 -11.45 -0.46
CA ILE A 58 -1.90 -11.37 0.99
C ILE A 58 -0.63 -10.83 1.67
N PRO A 59 0.61 -11.16 1.24
CA PRO A 59 1.82 -10.51 1.77
C PRO A 59 1.79 -8.99 1.68
N PHE A 60 1.30 -8.43 0.56
CA PHE A 60 1.16 -6.99 0.39
C PHE A 60 0.15 -6.38 1.39
N LEU A 61 -0.96 -7.07 1.65
CA LEU A 61 -1.96 -6.61 2.62
C LEU A 61 -1.43 -6.61 4.05
N LEU A 62 -0.61 -7.60 4.38
CA LEU A 62 0.01 -7.70 5.71
C LEU A 62 1.06 -6.61 5.90
N GLN A 63 1.83 -6.31 4.85
CA GLN A 63 2.74 -5.17 4.85
C GLN A 63 2.00 -3.84 5.02
N MET A 64 0.81 -3.69 4.41
CA MET A 64 -0.06 -2.54 4.69
C MET A 64 -0.55 -2.52 6.13
N ARG A 65 -1.00 -3.66 6.67
CA ARG A 65 -1.45 -3.78 8.06
C ARG A 65 -0.35 -3.41 9.06
N ALA A 66 0.88 -3.86 8.80
CA ALA A 66 2.06 -3.58 9.62
C ALA A 66 2.45 -2.09 9.61
N ALA A 67 2.06 -1.35 8.58
CA ALA A 67 2.27 0.09 8.52
C ALA A 67 1.16 0.91 9.21
N ARG A 68 0.04 0.28 9.59
CA ARG A 68 -1.10 0.91 10.27
C ARG A 68 -1.42 0.26 11.61
N LEU A 69 -0.41 0.09 12.46
CA LEU A 69 -0.58 -0.51 13.79
C LEU A 69 -1.51 0.31 14.70
N ASP A 70 -1.73 1.59 14.37
CA ASP A 70 -2.69 2.49 15.01
C ASP A 70 -4.15 2.06 14.81
N LEU A 71 -4.47 1.37 13.73
CA LEU A 71 -5.82 0.87 13.47
C LEU A 71 -6.03 -0.51 14.07
N ASP A 72 -7.22 -0.74 14.61
CA ASP A 72 -7.70 -2.10 14.82
C ASP A 72 -8.00 -2.79 13.48
N ILE A 73 -8.19 -4.10 13.53
CA ILE A 73 -8.37 -4.91 12.31
C ILE A 73 -9.71 -4.65 11.62
N PHE A 74 -10.73 -4.20 12.35
CA PHE A 74 -12.05 -3.87 11.80
C PHE A 74 -12.06 -2.50 11.11
N ASP A 75 -11.28 -1.57 11.60
CA ASP A 75 -11.04 -0.28 10.93
C ASP A 75 -10.16 -0.44 9.69
N PHE A 76 -9.12 -1.28 9.79
CA PHE A 76 -8.25 -1.59 8.66
C PHE A 76 -9.01 -2.25 7.51
N LYS A 77 -10.02 -3.09 7.82
CA LYS A 77 -10.85 -3.76 6.80
C LYS A 77 -11.64 -2.77 5.95
N GLU A 78 -11.97 -1.60 6.48
CA GLU A 78 -12.65 -0.55 5.73
C GLU A 78 -11.67 0.22 4.83
N GLU A 79 -10.41 0.34 5.24
CA GLU A 79 -9.39 1.08 4.50
C GLU A 79 -8.80 0.29 3.34
N ALA A 80 -8.30 -0.91 3.62
CA ALA A 80 -7.48 -1.66 2.67
C ALA A 80 -8.16 -1.90 1.31
N PRO A 81 -9.45 -2.33 1.23
CA PRO A 81 -10.12 -2.56 -0.05
C PRO A 81 -10.21 -1.31 -0.92
N LYS A 82 -10.46 -0.15 -0.30
CA LYS A 82 -10.61 1.12 -1.01
C LYS A 82 -9.27 1.53 -1.65
N LEU A 83 -8.18 1.35 -0.92
CA LEU A 83 -6.82 1.61 -1.42
C LEU A 83 -6.41 0.64 -2.53
N LEU A 84 -6.65 -0.65 -2.34
CA LEU A 84 -6.38 -1.66 -3.37
C LEU A 84 -7.20 -1.46 -4.64
N HIS A 85 -8.43 -0.96 -4.50
CA HIS A 85 -9.28 -0.66 -5.65
C HIS A 85 -8.68 0.46 -6.49
N VAL A 86 -8.10 1.50 -5.87
CA VAL A 86 -7.39 2.56 -6.58
C VAL A 86 -6.14 2.05 -7.27
N ILE A 87 -5.35 1.19 -6.62
CA ILE A 87 -4.20 0.53 -7.24
C ILE A 87 -4.65 -0.31 -8.45
N THR A 88 -5.73 -1.08 -8.29
CA THR A 88 -6.29 -1.91 -9.37
C THR A 88 -6.77 -1.05 -10.54
N PHE A 89 -7.48 0.05 -10.24
CA PHE A 89 -7.94 1.01 -11.24
C PHE A 89 -6.77 1.60 -12.03
N LEU A 90 -5.67 1.96 -11.35
CA LEU A 90 -4.46 2.46 -11.99
C LEU A 90 -3.91 1.47 -13.04
N TYR A 91 -3.85 0.18 -12.70
CA TYR A 91 -3.44 -0.87 -13.64
C TYR A 91 -4.44 -1.07 -14.79
N ALA A 92 -5.74 -0.87 -14.53
CA ALA A 92 -6.78 -0.95 -15.54
C ALA A 92 -6.71 0.16 -16.60
N LEU A 93 -6.05 1.30 -16.30
CA LEU A 93 -5.82 2.37 -17.28
C LEU A 93 -4.87 1.96 -18.42
N ARG A 94 -4.12 0.86 -18.25
CA ARG A 94 -3.18 0.32 -19.26
C ARG A 94 -2.20 1.37 -19.79
N ASP A 95 -1.71 2.21 -18.89
CA ASP A 95 -0.88 3.35 -19.23
C ASP A 95 0.56 3.15 -18.75
N PRO A 96 1.53 2.93 -19.65
CA PRO A 96 2.91 2.65 -19.24
C PRO A 96 3.57 3.75 -18.41
N ARG A 97 3.12 5.01 -18.53
CA ARG A 97 3.64 6.10 -17.67
C ARG A 97 3.12 5.98 -16.24
N LEU A 98 1.94 5.40 -16.04
CA LEU A 98 1.32 5.23 -14.74
C LEU A 98 1.66 3.88 -14.10
N THR A 99 1.78 2.84 -14.92
CA THR A 99 1.96 1.45 -14.45
C THR A 99 3.38 0.92 -14.64
N GLY A 100 4.23 1.64 -15.38
CA GLY A 100 5.62 1.25 -15.62
C GLY A 100 6.52 1.44 -14.40
N GLY A 101 7.64 0.72 -14.41
CA GLY A 101 8.58 0.68 -13.28
C GLY A 101 8.01 -0.04 -12.05
N LYS A 102 8.56 0.24 -10.87
CA LYS A 102 8.15 -0.37 -9.59
C LYS A 102 6.98 0.39 -8.93
N ILE A 103 5.91 0.73 -9.68
CA ILE A 103 4.83 1.61 -9.17
C ILE A 103 4.12 1.03 -7.94
N LYS A 104 3.87 -0.28 -7.88
CA LYS A 104 3.23 -0.91 -6.70
C LYS A 104 4.07 -0.70 -5.44
N SER A 105 5.39 -0.85 -5.57
CA SER A 105 6.35 -0.57 -4.48
C SER A 105 6.35 0.91 -4.12
N ALA A 106 6.34 1.83 -5.09
CA ALA A 106 6.28 3.26 -4.82
C ALA A 106 5.00 3.68 -4.09
N LEU A 107 3.84 3.16 -4.51
CA LEU A 107 2.55 3.41 -3.83
C LEU A 107 2.54 2.86 -2.40
N PHE A 108 3.15 1.69 -2.19
CA PHE A 108 3.31 1.14 -0.84
C PHE A 108 4.25 1.98 0.04
N LYS A 109 5.39 2.43 -0.51
CA LYS A 109 6.30 3.33 0.22
C LYS A 109 5.62 4.67 0.55
N LEU A 110 4.82 5.22 -0.36
CA LEU A 110 3.99 6.40 -0.11
C LEU A 110 2.97 6.14 1.01
N TYR A 111 2.30 4.99 0.98
CA TYR A 111 1.35 4.59 2.01
C TYR A 111 2.00 4.51 3.39
N LYS A 112 3.15 3.82 3.52
CA LYS A 112 3.91 3.75 4.77
C LYS A 112 4.29 5.12 5.30
N LYS A 113 4.77 6.00 4.42
CA LYS A 113 5.13 7.36 4.78
C LYS A 113 3.93 8.14 5.32
N LYS A 114 2.82 8.11 4.58
CA LYS A 114 1.59 8.83 4.99
C LYS A 114 1.03 8.28 6.29
N ALA A 115 1.04 6.95 6.46
CA ALA A 115 0.64 6.30 7.69
C ALA A 115 1.49 6.74 8.89
N ALA A 116 2.81 6.88 8.72
CA ALA A 116 3.70 7.39 9.77
C ALA A 116 3.50 8.88 10.07
N GLU A 117 3.08 9.67 9.07
CA GLU A 117 2.77 11.11 9.21
C GLU A 117 1.34 11.37 9.74
N SER A 118 0.49 10.34 9.80
CA SER A 118 -0.90 10.47 10.22
C SER A 118 -1.01 10.72 11.72
N PRO A 119 -1.85 11.69 12.15
CA PRO A 119 -2.14 11.89 13.56
C PRO A 119 -2.73 10.62 14.20
N PRO A 120 -2.40 10.32 15.47
CA PRO A 120 -3.03 9.24 16.20
C PRO A 120 -4.56 9.40 16.22
N GLY A 121 -5.28 8.33 15.90
CA GLY A 121 -6.75 8.35 15.86
C GLY A 121 -7.35 9.11 14.67
N GLN A 122 -6.57 9.43 13.63
CA GLN A 122 -7.11 9.98 12.40
C GLN A 122 -8.16 9.03 11.81
N HIS A 123 -9.36 9.55 11.56
CA HIS A 123 -10.45 8.78 10.96
C HIS A 123 -10.03 8.21 9.59
N GLN A 124 -10.27 6.92 9.36
CA GLN A 124 -9.77 6.15 8.21
C GLN A 124 -10.26 6.74 6.89
N MET A 125 -11.51 7.18 6.83
CA MET A 125 -12.04 7.84 5.63
C MET A 125 -11.25 9.09 5.23
N LEU A 126 -10.79 9.87 6.21
CA LEU A 126 -9.99 11.06 5.94
C LEU A 126 -8.61 10.67 5.39
N PHE A 127 -7.97 9.65 5.99
CA PHE A 127 -6.72 9.09 5.49
C PHE A 127 -6.84 8.61 4.04
N ILE A 128 -7.88 7.82 3.75
CA ILE A 128 -8.16 7.29 2.41
C ILE A 128 -8.35 8.42 1.41
N GLN A 129 -9.17 9.42 1.73
CA GLN A 129 -9.42 10.56 0.85
C GLN A 129 -8.13 11.32 0.54
N GLN A 130 -7.31 11.59 1.56
CA GLN A 130 -6.02 12.27 1.39
C GLN A 130 -5.08 11.44 0.52
N PHE A 131 -4.97 10.13 0.77
CA PHE A 131 -4.10 9.24 0.00
C PHE A 131 -4.53 9.13 -1.47
N VAL A 132 -5.83 8.92 -1.74
CA VAL A 132 -6.36 8.84 -3.10
C VAL A 132 -6.15 10.15 -3.85
N ARG A 133 -6.38 11.28 -3.18
CA ARG A 133 -6.16 12.60 -3.74
C ARG A 133 -4.69 12.83 -4.12
N ASP A 134 -3.76 12.48 -3.22
CA ASP A 134 -2.33 12.62 -3.48
C ASP A 134 -1.90 11.77 -4.70
N ILE A 135 -2.45 10.56 -4.85
CA ILE A 135 -2.25 9.73 -6.05
C ILE A 135 -2.84 10.39 -7.30
N CYS A 136 -4.08 10.89 -7.24
CA CYS A 136 -4.72 11.57 -8.37
C CYS A 136 -3.92 12.80 -8.83
N SER A 137 -3.43 13.61 -7.88
CA SER A 137 -2.55 14.74 -8.16
C SER A 137 -1.24 14.29 -8.82
N ALA A 138 -0.62 13.23 -8.30
CA ALA A 138 0.60 12.67 -8.88
C ALA A 138 0.37 12.09 -10.29
N ILE A 139 -0.79 11.50 -10.56
CA ILE A 139 -1.19 11.04 -11.90
C ILE A 139 -1.27 12.23 -12.86
N LEU A 140 -1.96 13.31 -12.47
CA LEU A 140 -2.05 14.52 -13.30
C LEU A 140 -0.66 15.10 -13.58
N VAL A 141 0.19 15.21 -12.55
CA VAL A 141 1.58 15.66 -12.71
C VAL A 141 2.34 14.77 -13.69
N ALA A 142 2.26 13.45 -13.51
CA ALA A 142 2.92 12.48 -14.39
C ALA A 142 2.45 12.60 -15.84
N LYS A 143 1.22 13.07 -16.09
CA LYS A 143 0.68 13.27 -17.45
C LYS A 143 1.06 14.59 -18.08
N VAL A 144 1.10 15.64 -17.30
CA VAL A 144 1.39 17.01 -17.75
C VAL A 144 2.86 17.23 -18.04
N LEU A 145 3.74 16.59 -17.27
CA LEU A 145 5.17 16.83 -17.44
C LEU A 145 5.63 16.38 -18.85
N PRO A 146 6.37 17.24 -19.56
CA PRO A 146 6.65 17.08 -20.99
C PRO A 146 7.69 16.00 -21.30
N ALA A 147 8.41 15.51 -20.29
CA ALA A 147 9.41 14.47 -20.49
C ALA A 147 8.74 13.11 -20.68
N ALA A 148 8.96 12.50 -21.85
CA ALA A 148 8.36 11.24 -22.26
C ALA A 148 8.62 10.07 -21.27
N ASN A 149 9.70 10.16 -20.48
CA ASN A 149 10.13 9.11 -19.56
C ASN A 149 9.72 9.34 -18.10
N ILE A 150 8.96 10.42 -17.80
CA ILE A 150 8.46 10.61 -16.45
C ILE A 150 7.32 9.64 -16.19
N THR A 151 7.58 8.70 -15.29
CA THR A 151 6.61 7.75 -14.76
C THR A 151 6.01 8.26 -13.45
N LEU A 152 4.84 7.75 -13.07
CA LEU A 152 4.22 8.03 -11.78
C LEU A 152 5.16 7.67 -10.62
N SER A 153 5.89 6.55 -10.73
CA SER A 153 6.91 6.18 -9.73
C SER A 153 8.01 7.24 -9.61
N GLY A 154 8.43 7.84 -10.74
CA GLY A 154 9.41 8.94 -10.75
C GLY A 154 8.88 10.22 -10.12
N VAL A 155 7.59 10.52 -10.31
CA VAL A 155 6.91 11.66 -9.68
C VAL A 155 6.78 11.49 -8.17
N LEU A 156 6.49 10.28 -7.69
CA LEU A 156 6.35 9.98 -6.27
C LEU A 156 7.70 9.89 -5.53
N LYS A 157 8.79 9.57 -6.23
CA LYS A 157 10.11 9.31 -5.62
C LYS A 157 10.61 10.45 -4.71
N PRO A 158 10.61 11.74 -5.12
CA PRO A 158 11.03 12.84 -4.25
C PRO A 158 10.17 12.98 -2.98
N VAL A 159 8.87 12.70 -3.09
CA VAL A 159 7.93 12.77 -1.96
C VAL A 159 8.22 11.65 -0.97
N ILE A 160 8.38 10.41 -1.47
CA ILE A 160 8.68 9.23 -0.66
C ILE A 160 10.00 9.43 0.11
N GLU A 161 11.05 9.88 -0.57
CA GLU A 161 12.39 10.06 0.00
C GLU A 161 12.53 11.35 0.84
N GLY A 162 11.48 12.17 0.95
CA GLY A 162 11.53 13.44 1.70
C GLY A 162 12.41 14.50 1.05
N ARG A 163 12.81 14.31 -0.22
CA ARG A 163 13.58 15.29 -1.01
C ARG A 163 12.71 16.40 -1.59
N GLY A 164 11.39 16.26 -1.50
CA GLY A 164 10.44 17.33 -1.80
C GLY A 164 9.04 17.03 -1.26
N SER A 165 8.15 18.02 -1.34
CA SER A 165 6.74 17.90 -0.92
C SER A 165 5.81 17.64 -2.11
N ALA A 166 4.58 17.20 -1.82
CA ALA A 166 3.55 17.03 -2.84
C ALA A 166 3.24 18.36 -3.55
N GLU A 167 3.23 19.46 -2.81
CA GLU A 167 3.02 20.81 -3.34
C GLU A 167 4.14 21.21 -4.30
N GLN A 168 5.40 20.91 -3.97
CA GLN A 168 6.52 21.19 -4.86
C GLN A 168 6.41 20.43 -6.19
N VAL A 169 5.98 19.17 -6.13
CA VAL A 169 5.72 18.34 -7.31
C VAL A 169 4.56 18.90 -8.15
N ILE A 170 3.49 19.38 -7.51
CA ILE A 170 2.37 20.05 -8.18
C ILE A 170 2.84 21.34 -8.87
N GLN A 171 3.66 22.15 -8.20
CA GLN A 171 4.19 23.40 -8.77
C GLN A 171 5.05 23.15 -10.03
N LEU A 172 5.74 22.01 -10.12
CA LEU A 172 6.44 21.62 -11.35
C LEU A 172 5.47 21.38 -12.50
N ALA A 173 4.35 20.69 -12.25
CA ALA A 173 3.32 20.49 -13.27
C ALA A 173 2.67 21.80 -13.68
N LEU A 174 2.31 22.68 -12.74
CA LEU A 174 1.68 23.98 -13.04
C LEU A 174 2.57 24.84 -13.95
N LYS A 175 3.89 24.84 -13.71
CA LYS A 175 4.87 25.52 -14.59
C LYS A 175 4.98 24.88 -15.98
N ALA A 176 4.75 23.58 -16.08
CA ALA A 176 4.85 22.83 -17.33
C ALA A 176 3.60 22.93 -18.22
N LEU A 177 2.42 23.25 -17.65
CA LEU A 177 1.14 23.32 -18.38
C LEU A 177 1.11 24.32 -19.53
N LYS A 178 1.89 25.41 -19.45
CA LYS A 178 1.93 26.49 -20.46
C LYS A 178 0.51 26.88 -20.90
N ASP A 179 0.26 26.98 -22.22
CA ASP A 179 -1.03 27.34 -22.83
C ASP A 179 -1.73 26.11 -23.48
N GLU A 180 -1.51 24.91 -22.91
CA GLU A 180 -2.16 23.70 -23.41
C GLU A 180 -3.69 23.78 -23.25
N LYS A 181 -4.43 23.12 -24.15
CA LYS A 181 -5.91 23.19 -24.19
C LYS A 181 -6.59 22.68 -22.91
N TYR A 182 -5.91 21.81 -22.17
CA TYR A 182 -6.38 21.25 -20.90
C TYR A 182 -5.83 22.01 -19.68
N ALA A 183 -5.02 23.05 -19.89
CA ALA A 183 -4.26 23.68 -18.82
C ALA A 183 -5.16 24.29 -17.75
N ASP A 184 -6.21 25.01 -18.14
CA ASP A 184 -7.12 25.65 -17.19
C ASP A 184 -7.81 24.63 -16.27
N VAL A 185 -8.30 23.53 -16.85
CA VAL A 185 -8.95 22.44 -16.10
C VAL A 185 -7.97 21.77 -15.15
N VAL A 186 -6.73 21.52 -15.58
CA VAL A 186 -5.73 20.88 -14.72
C VAL A 186 -5.27 21.82 -13.61
N ARG A 187 -5.14 23.13 -13.86
CA ARG A 187 -4.85 24.12 -12.79
C ARG A 187 -5.98 24.13 -11.77
N GLU A 188 -7.23 24.22 -12.22
CA GLU A 188 -8.41 24.18 -11.33
C GLU A 188 -8.42 22.92 -10.47
N CYS A 189 -8.15 21.74 -11.05
CA CYS A 189 -8.05 20.51 -10.28
C CYS A 189 -6.92 20.59 -9.24
N LEU A 190 -5.69 20.92 -9.64
CA LEU A 190 -4.51 20.88 -8.76
C LEU A 190 -4.47 22.00 -7.70
N GLU A 191 -5.10 23.13 -7.98
CA GLU A 191 -5.17 24.30 -7.08
C GLU A 191 -6.41 24.29 -6.18
N SER A 192 -7.36 23.37 -6.41
CA SER A 192 -8.56 23.26 -5.58
C SER A 192 -8.18 23.22 -4.09
N PRO A 193 -8.85 24.00 -3.22
CA PRO A 193 -8.57 24.01 -1.78
C PRO A 193 -8.76 22.63 -1.14
N GLU A 194 -9.55 21.75 -1.75
CA GLU A 194 -9.68 20.34 -1.33
C GLU A 194 -8.36 19.55 -1.55
N ILE A 195 -7.52 19.99 -2.48
CA ILE A 195 -6.17 19.48 -2.77
C ILE A 195 -5.09 20.18 -1.97
N THR A 196 -5.19 21.49 -1.75
CA THR A 196 -4.16 22.28 -1.05
C THR A 196 -4.35 22.42 0.48
N SER A 197 -5.56 22.19 1.03
CA SER A 197 -5.90 22.53 2.44
C SER A 197 -6.06 21.32 3.39
N ALA A 198 -5.47 20.16 3.12
CA ALA A 198 -5.44 19.11 4.17
C ALA A 198 -4.39 19.36 5.27
N ALA A 199 -3.47 20.31 5.09
CA ALA A 199 -2.51 20.69 6.11
C ALA A 199 -3.10 21.57 7.24
N SER A 200 -4.32 22.11 7.07
CA SER A 200 -4.84 23.19 7.94
C SER A 200 -6.17 22.91 8.64
N GLN A 201 -6.77 21.72 8.52
CA GLN A 201 -8.07 21.40 9.15
C GLN A 201 -7.97 20.55 10.43
N VAL A 202 -6.82 20.54 11.11
CA VAL A 202 -6.67 19.90 12.45
C VAL A 202 -7.25 20.78 13.58
N THR A 203 -7.60 22.04 13.33
CA THR A 203 -8.18 22.91 14.36
C THR A 203 -9.48 23.53 13.91
N GLY A 204 -10.59 22.92 14.31
CA GLY A 204 -11.86 23.62 14.44
C GLY A 204 -12.99 23.03 13.60
N GLN A 205 -13.66 22.01 14.14
CA GLN A 205 -15.13 21.98 14.24
C GLN A 205 -15.57 20.71 14.95
N GLY A 206 -16.00 20.88 16.20
CA GLY A 206 -16.57 19.80 17.02
C GLY A 206 -16.99 20.22 18.43
N ALA A 207 -17.28 21.50 18.67
CA ALA A 207 -17.93 21.95 19.88
C ALA A 207 -19.41 22.19 19.59
N VAL A 208 -20.26 21.20 19.90
CA VAL A 208 -21.67 21.41 20.30
C VAL A 208 -21.99 20.34 21.34
N GLY A 209 -22.18 20.79 22.59
CA GLY A 209 -22.35 19.95 23.76
C GLY A 209 -23.80 19.64 24.14
N THR A 210 -23.90 18.70 25.09
CA THR A 210 -24.94 18.49 26.12
C THR A 210 -24.24 17.60 27.16
N ALA A 211 -23.72 18.16 28.26
CA ALA A 211 -24.39 18.39 29.55
C ALA A 211 -24.20 17.20 30.50
N ASP A 212 -23.52 17.50 31.61
CA ASP A 212 -23.49 16.89 32.95
C ASP A 212 -23.17 15.39 33.09
N ASP A 213 -21.98 15.10 33.63
CA ASP A 213 -21.88 14.44 34.92
C ASP A 213 -20.58 14.86 35.62
N GLU A 214 -20.70 15.19 36.91
CA GLU A 214 -19.64 15.61 37.81
C GLU A 214 -18.90 14.43 38.46
N GLU A 215 -17.83 14.77 39.20
CA GLU A 215 -17.03 13.95 40.13
C GLU A 215 -16.00 13.02 39.45
N ASP A 216 -14.76 12.87 39.90
CA ASP A 216 -13.93 13.51 40.93
C ASP A 216 -12.54 12.85 40.76
N GLY A 217 -11.49 13.51 41.21
CA GLY A 217 -10.41 12.78 41.89
C GLY A 217 -9.10 12.56 41.13
N ASP A 218 -8.08 13.18 41.73
CA ASP A 218 -6.67 12.77 41.85
C ASP A 218 -5.65 13.29 40.82
N ASP A 219 -5.00 14.35 41.30
CA ASP A 219 -3.57 14.64 41.22
C ASP A 219 -2.70 13.39 41.44
N ASP A 220 -1.77 13.15 40.53
CA ASP A 220 -0.43 12.66 40.86
C ASP A 220 0.58 13.02 39.76
N ASP A 221 1.22 14.16 40.02
CA ASP A 221 2.64 14.48 39.88
C ASP A 221 3.49 13.61 38.94
N TYR A 222 3.96 14.31 37.91
CA TYR A 222 5.21 14.09 37.19
C TYR A 222 6.37 13.78 38.14
N ASP A 223 7.09 12.70 37.86
CA ASP A 223 8.54 12.66 38.04
C ASP A 223 9.18 11.86 36.90
N GLY A 224 10.42 12.24 36.58
CA GLY A 224 11.26 11.73 35.50
C GLY A 224 11.35 10.21 35.46
N ASP A 225 11.82 9.63 34.36
CA ASP A 225 13.27 9.52 34.18
C ASP A 225 13.69 9.44 32.70
N ASP A 226 14.83 10.07 32.44
CA ASP A 226 15.73 9.92 31.29
C ASP A 226 15.96 8.46 30.88
N TYR A 227 15.79 8.19 29.59
CA TYR A 227 16.63 7.19 28.90
C TYR A 227 17.08 7.78 27.56
N ASP A 228 18.31 8.28 27.59
CA ASP A 228 19.14 8.61 26.45
C ASP A 228 19.38 7.39 25.53
N GLU A 229 19.49 7.71 24.24
CA GLU A 229 20.30 7.09 23.19
C GLU A 229 20.45 5.55 23.13
N ALA A 230 19.88 4.97 22.07
CA ALA A 230 20.66 4.11 21.19
C ALA A 230 20.20 4.35 19.75
N ALA A 231 21.04 5.04 18.99
CA ALA A 231 21.11 4.90 17.56
C ALA A 231 21.72 3.52 17.29
N ASP A 232 20.98 2.63 16.64
CA ASP A 232 21.56 1.51 15.92
C ASP A 232 21.18 1.66 14.45
N ASP A 233 22.23 1.94 13.68
CA ASP A 233 22.38 1.73 12.26
C ASP A 233 22.13 0.26 11.89
N ASP A 234 21.94 0.06 10.58
CA ASP A 234 22.07 -1.19 9.84
C ASP A 234 20.94 -2.22 9.97
N ASP A 235 20.13 -2.31 8.92
CA ASP A 235 20.04 -3.54 8.15
C ASP A 235 19.44 -3.24 6.75
N ASP A 236 20.36 -3.11 5.79
CA ASP A 236 20.11 -3.28 4.35
C ASP A 236 19.73 -4.75 4.08
N ASP A 237 18.43 -5.06 4.05
CA ASP A 237 17.93 -6.30 3.45
C ASP A 237 17.68 -6.08 1.95
N ASP A 238 18.76 -6.18 1.18
CA ASP A 238 18.77 -6.49 -0.25
C ASP A 238 18.46 -7.99 -0.42
N ASP A 239 17.17 -8.35 -0.41
CA ASP A 239 16.70 -9.66 -0.86
C ASP A 239 16.51 -9.66 -2.39
N ASP A 240 17.62 -9.78 -3.10
CA ASP A 240 17.68 -10.19 -4.51
C ASP A 240 17.31 -11.68 -4.62
N TYR A 241 16.06 -11.97 -4.99
CA TYR A 241 15.67 -13.28 -5.51
C TYR A 241 15.85 -13.28 -7.04
N ASP A 242 17.10 -13.36 -7.48
CA ASP A 242 17.47 -13.80 -8.83
C ASP A 242 17.82 -15.30 -8.75
N ASP A 243 16.83 -16.17 -8.99
CA ASP A 243 17.05 -17.59 -9.33
C ASP A 243 17.08 -17.68 -10.87
N ASP A 244 18.23 -17.36 -11.44
CA ASP A 244 18.62 -17.79 -12.79
C ASP A 244 19.37 -19.13 -12.64
N ASP A 245 18.62 -20.23 -12.67
CA ASP A 245 19.15 -21.59 -12.89
C ASP A 245 19.49 -21.74 -14.39
N ASP A 246 20.67 -21.22 -14.78
CA ASP A 246 21.39 -21.62 -15.99
C ASP A 246 22.68 -22.33 -15.54
N ASP A 247 22.61 -23.63 -15.30
CA ASP A 247 23.78 -24.51 -15.30
C ASP A 247 23.78 -25.31 -16.61
N ASP A 248 24.74 -24.95 -17.44
CA ASP A 248 25.18 -25.55 -18.69
C ASP A 248 25.75 -26.98 -18.51
N ASP A 249 25.82 -27.66 -19.65
CA ASP A 249 26.79 -28.70 -20.02
C ASP A 249 26.75 -30.06 -19.31
N ASP A 250 26.26 -31.07 -20.06
CA ASP A 250 27.02 -32.31 -20.22
C ASP A 250 26.96 -32.74 -21.70
N ASP A 251 28.08 -32.48 -22.38
CA ASP A 251 28.57 -33.21 -23.53
C ASP A 251 28.52 -34.73 -23.22
N ASP A 252 27.91 -35.51 -24.09
CA ASP A 252 28.43 -36.85 -24.37
C ASP A 252 28.11 -37.22 -25.83
N ASP A 253 29.19 -37.20 -26.61
CA ASP A 253 29.39 -37.95 -27.84
C ASP A 253 28.90 -39.39 -27.66
N ASP A 254 28.04 -39.88 -28.55
CA ASP A 254 28.06 -41.30 -28.93
C ASP A 254 27.66 -41.45 -30.40
N ASP A 255 28.74 -41.41 -31.19
CA ASP A 255 28.94 -41.96 -32.51
C ASP A 255 28.49 -43.43 -32.56
N LEU A 256 27.42 -43.76 -33.31
CA LEU A 256 27.23 -45.10 -33.86
C LEU A 256 26.59 -45.02 -35.24
N GLU A 257 27.46 -45.15 -36.24
CA GLU A 257 27.16 -45.68 -37.57
C GLU A 257 26.57 -47.11 -37.49
N GLU A 258 26.08 -47.57 -38.65
CA GLU A 258 25.58 -48.91 -39.00
C GLU A 258 24.05 -49.08 -38.97
N GLU A 259 23.39 -49.67 -39.95
CA GLU A 259 23.73 -50.10 -41.31
C GLU A 259 22.37 -50.34 -42.00
N ASP A 260 22.39 -50.38 -43.32
CA ASP A 260 21.27 -50.72 -44.19
C ASP A 260 20.54 -52.02 -43.78
N GLU A 261 19.22 -52.07 -44.00
CA GLU A 261 18.58 -53.27 -44.53
C GLU A 261 17.26 -52.88 -45.23
N GLU A 262 17.32 -52.81 -46.56
CA GLU A 262 16.21 -53.13 -47.44
C GLU A 262 15.74 -54.56 -47.17
N GLU A 263 14.43 -54.82 -47.18
CA GLU A 263 13.83 -55.87 -48.02
C GLU A 263 12.30 -55.91 -47.88
N GLU A 264 11.65 -55.86 -49.06
CA GLU A 264 10.30 -56.30 -49.48
C GLU A 264 9.06 -56.25 -48.56
#